data_AF-A0A7S1DSW1-F1
#
_entry.id   AF-A0A7S1DSW1-F1
#
_cell.length_a   1.000
_cell.length_b   1.000
_cell.length_c   1.000
_cell.angle_alpha   90.00
_cell.angle_beta   90.00
_cell.angle_gamma   90.00
#
_symmetry.space_group_name_H-M   'P 1'
#
loop_
_entity.id
_entity.type
_entity.pdbx_description
1 polymer ?
#
loop_
_entity_poly.entity_id
_entity_poly.type
_entity_poly.pdbx_seq_one_letter_code
_entity_poly.pdbx_strand_id
1 'polypeptide(L)'
;GEGQGAGQGGSGSGTAVVPLVSRPSFKDRAAAKFDALLGVPVVALPELRVLCWSGCPERHRADTWRLLLRYMPSNADRRDAMMVRLRGEYADAVLKYFECYDEATASLYDRTMFNQIAVDLPRTNPSM
;
A
#
# COMPACT_ATOMS: atom_id res chain seq x y z
N GLY A 1 27.80 -40.58 70.77
CA GLY A 1 26.61 -40.35 69.94
C GLY A 1 27.07 -39.68 68.67
N GLU A 2 27.12 -40.46 67.59
CA GLU A 2 27.42 -40.06 66.22
C GLU A 2 26.20 -39.43 65.51
N GLY A 3 26.44 -38.71 64.41
CA GLY A 3 25.49 -38.40 63.31
C GLY A 3 24.81 -37.02 63.38
N GLN A 4 25.14 -36.00 62.56
CA GLN A 4 24.94 -35.77 61.10
C GLN A 4 23.62 -35.07 60.71
N GLY A 5 23.72 -34.11 59.77
CA GLY A 5 22.65 -33.51 58.95
C GLY A 5 22.52 -31.98 59.14
N ALA A 6 23.06 -31.04 58.35
CA ALA A 6 23.24 -30.84 56.91
C ALA A 6 21.98 -30.38 56.12
N GLY A 7 22.06 -29.14 55.60
CA GLY A 7 21.29 -28.59 54.47
C GLY A 7 20.04 -27.77 54.85
N GLN A 8 19.63 -26.69 54.19
CA GLN A 8 19.99 -25.93 52.97
C GLN A 8 19.18 -24.60 53.12
N GLY A 9 19.60 -23.40 52.75
CA GLY A 9 20.29 -23.02 51.52
C GLY A 9 19.29 -22.95 50.37
N GLY A 10 18.54 -21.85 50.22
CA GLY A 10 17.54 -21.77 49.16
C GLY A 10 16.90 -20.39 48.97
N SER A 11 17.72 -19.36 48.76
CA SER A 11 17.24 -18.07 48.27
C SER A 11 16.92 -18.23 46.77
N GLY A 12 15.66 -18.49 46.46
CA GLY A 12 15.17 -18.58 45.08
C GLY A 12 15.20 -17.21 44.43
N SER A 13 16.31 -16.84 43.78
CA SER A 13 16.31 -15.75 42.81
C SER A 13 15.48 -16.21 41.61
N GLY A 14 14.21 -15.81 41.59
CA GLY A 14 13.38 -15.90 40.40
C GLY A 14 13.97 -15.01 39.31
N THR A 15 14.83 -15.57 38.47
CA THR A 15 15.30 -14.93 37.26
C THR A 15 14.08 -14.77 36.35
N ALA A 16 13.47 -13.58 36.38
CA ALA A 16 12.41 -13.24 35.45
C ALA A 16 12.97 -13.38 34.03
N VAL A 17 12.54 -14.41 33.32
CA VAL A 17 12.79 -14.57 31.90
C VAL A 17 12.00 -13.47 31.20
N VAL A 18 12.65 -12.33 31.00
CA VAL A 18 12.09 -11.24 30.20
C VAL A 18 11.97 -11.78 28.78
N PRO A 19 10.78 -11.78 28.16
CA PRO A 19 10.63 -12.30 26.81
C PRO A 19 11.54 -11.49 25.89
N LEU A 20 12.43 -12.17 25.17
CA LEU A 20 13.32 -11.53 24.21
C LEU A 20 12.44 -11.08 23.02
N VAL A 21 11.87 -9.88 23.11
CA VAL A 21 11.16 -9.26 21.98
C VAL A 21 12.18 -9.16 20.84
N SER A 22 11.93 -9.92 19.78
CA SER A 22 12.78 -9.94 18.59
C SER A 22 12.88 -8.52 18.04
N ARG A 23 14.11 -8.04 17.79
CA ARG A 23 14.34 -6.69 17.28
C ARG A 23 13.66 -6.55 15.90
N PRO A 24 12.88 -5.49 15.66
CA PRO A 24 12.18 -5.33 14.40
C PRO A 24 13.17 -5.21 13.24
N SER A 25 12.88 -5.93 12.16
CA SER A 25 13.67 -5.89 10.94
C SER A 25 13.70 -4.48 10.36
N PHE A 26 14.64 -4.20 9.46
CA PHE A 26 14.63 -2.97 8.67
C PHE A 26 13.29 -2.78 7.94
N LYS A 27 12.72 -3.87 7.41
CA LYS A 27 11.40 -3.85 6.75
C LYS A 27 10.30 -3.39 7.71
N ASP A 28 10.30 -3.90 8.94
CA ASP A 28 9.30 -3.57 9.98
C ASP A 28 9.41 -2.11 10.44
N ARG A 29 10.64 -1.60 10.54
CA ARG A 29 10.88 -0.19 10.87
C ARG A 29 10.44 0.76 9.76
N ALA A 30 10.67 0.41 8.49
CA ALA A 30 10.19 1.19 7.36
C ALA A 30 8.66 1.21 7.33
N ALA A 31 8.06 0.02 7.42
CA ALA A 31 6.64 -0.23 7.60
C ALA A 31 5.98 0.67 8.67
N ALA A 32 6.54 0.71 9.89
CA ALA A 32 6.00 1.54 10.97
C ALA A 32 6.02 3.05 10.65
N LYS A 33 7.05 3.53 9.91
CA LYS A 33 7.10 4.93 9.46
C LYS A 33 5.99 5.24 8.45
N PHE A 34 5.68 4.30 7.56
CA PHE A 34 4.55 4.45 6.63
C PHE A 34 3.22 4.46 7.35
N ASP A 35 3.02 3.56 8.33
CA ASP A 35 1.78 3.54 9.13
C ASP A 35 1.57 4.89 9.85
N ALA A 36 2.64 5.43 10.46
CA ALA A 36 2.59 6.73 11.13
C ALA A 36 2.26 7.88 10.16
N LEU A 37 2.93 7.93 9.00
CA LEU A 37 2.74 9.02 8.04
C LEU A 37 1.42 8.93 7.27
N LEU A 38 0.90 7.72 7.00
CA LEU A 38 -0.36 7.55 6.28
C LEU A 38 -1.58 7.64 7.20
N GLY A 39 -1.39 7.44 8.50
CA GLY A 39 -2.44 7.51 9.52
C GLY A 39 -2.82 8.94 9.95
N VAL A 40 -2.05 9.97 9.57
CA VAL A 40 -2.42 11.36 9.88
C VAL A 40 -3.57 11.86 8.98
N PRO A 41 -4.45 12.77 9.46
CA PRO A 41 -5.60 13.25 8.70
C PRO A 41 -5.21 13.96 7.40
N VAL A 42 -4.05 14.62 7.37
CA VAL A 42 -3.49 15.26 6.17
C VAL A 42 -2.06 14.78 5.97
N VAL A 43 -1.86 13.99 4.91
CA VAL A 43 -0.55 13.39 4.62
C VAL A 43 0.40 14.40 3.97
N ALA A 44 1.59 14.57 4.54
CA ALA A 44 2.65 15.39 3.98
C ALA A 44 3.32 14.70 2.78
N LEU A 45 2.93 15.07 1.56
CA LEU A 45 3.48 14.47 0.33
C LEU A 45 5.01 14.62 0.19
N PRO A 46 5.68 15.72 0.60
CA PRO A 46 7.14 15.81 0.55
C PRO A 46 7.82 14.73 1.39
N GLU A 47 7.33 14.49 2.61
CA GLU A 47 7.85 13.46 3.50
C GLU A 47 7.60 12.06 2.94
N LEU A 48 6.41 11.84 2.36
CA LEU A 48 6.07 10.57 1.73
C LEU A 48 7.03 10.26 0.56
N ARG A 49 7.37 11.26 -0.27
CA ARG A 49 8.35 11.08 -1.37
C ARG A 49 9.72 10.66 -0.86
N VAL A 50 10.23 11.33 0.17
CA VAL A 50 11.52 10.99 0.78
C VAL A 50 11.50 9.57 1.33
N LEU A 51 10.42 9.21 2.04
CA LEU A 51 10.27 7.87 2.62
C LEU A 51 10.19 6.77 1.55
N CYS A 52 9.51 7.04 0.43
CA CYS A 52 9.33 6.09 -0.67
C CYS A 52 10.57 5.91 -1.54
N TRP A 53 11.55 6.82 -1.46
CA TRP A 53 12.75 6.77 -2.30
C TRP A 53 13.55 5.48 -2.11
N SER A 54 13.61 4.96 -0.87
CA SER A 54 14.22 3.67 -0.55
C SER A 54 13.34 2.46 -0.86
N GLY A 55 12.18 2.67 -1.50
CA GLY A 55 11.17 1.65 -1.76
C GLY A 55 9.98 1.72 -0.80
N CYS A 56 8.82 1.33 -1.31
CA CYS A 56 7.57 1.26 -0.55
C CYS A 56 7.24 -0.20 -0.18
N PRO A 57 6.95 -0.50 1.10
CA PRO A 57 6.39 -1.79 1.51
C PRO A 57 5.14 -2.12 0.71
N GLU A 58 4.95 -3.41 0.40
CA GLU A 58 3.86 -3.86 -0.46
C GLU A 58 2.48 -3.45 0.04
N ARG A 59 2.21 -3.62 1.33
CA ARG A 59 0.92 -3.24 1.94
C ARG A 59 0.57 -1.75 1.81
N HIS A 60 1.58 -0.88 1.68
CA HIS A 60 1.39 0.57 1.58
C HIS A 60 1.48 1.10 0.16
N ARG A 61 1.88 0.25 -0.80
CA ARG A 61 2.20 0.66 -2.16
C ARG A 61 1.00 1.30 -2.86
N ALA A 62 -0.17 0.68 -2.72
CA ALA A 62 -1.40 1.17 -3.32
C ALA A 62 -1.72 2.61 -2.87
N ASP A 63 -1.83 2.85 -1.57
CA ASP A 63 -2.20 4.17 -1.04
C ASP A 63 -1.13 5.23 -1.28
N THR A 64 0.13 4.82 -1.15
CA THR A 64 1.28 5.67 -1.47
C THR A 64 1.23 6.15 -2.91
N TRP A 65 1.04 5.24 -3.88
CA TRP A 65 1.00 5.59 -5.29
C TRP A 65 -0.22 6.46 -5.62
N ARG A 66 -1.38 6.15 -5.05
CA ARG A 66 -2.59 6.97 -5.21
C ARG A 66 -2.35 8.41 -4.74
N LEU A 67 -1.64 8.61 -3.63
CA LEU A 67 -1.28 9.95 -3.13
C LEU A 67 -0.24 10.66 -4.02
N LEU A 68 0.83 9.95 -4.39
CA LEU A 68 1.94 10.54 -5.15
C LEU A 68 1.55 10.90 -6.59
N LEU A 69 0.68 10.10 -7.21
CA LEU A 69 0.09 10.37 -8.53
C LEU A 69 -1.07 11.36 -8.48
N ARG A 70 -1.41 11.90 -7.29
CA ARG A 70 -2.53 12.81 -7.05
C ARG A 70 -3.90 12.25 -7.43
N TYR A 71 -4.01 10.94 -7.54
CA TYR A 71 -5.29 10.26 -7.73
C TYR A 71 -6.17 10.39 -6.47
N MET A 72 -5.55 10.37 -5.29
CA MET A 72 -6.21 10.52 -4.00
C MET A 72 -5.73 11.79 -3.28
N PRO A 73 -6.64 12.58 -2.66
CA PRO A 73 -6.24 13.77 -1.91
C PRO A 73 -5.45 13.41 -0.64
N SER A 74 -4.56 14.31 -0.23
CA SER A 74 -3.78 14.17 1.01
C SER A 74 -4.66 14.21 2.26
N ASN A 75 -5.73 15.01 2.24
CA ASN A 75 -6.74 15.07 3.30
C ASN A 75 -7.67 13.84 3.25
N ALA A 76 -7.69 13.08 4.34
CA ALA A 76 -8.47 11.86 4.50
C ALA A 76 -9.98 12.05 4.31
N ASP A 77 -10.56 13.13 4.84
CA ASP A 77 -12.01 13.40 4.81
C ASP A 77 -12.57 13.53 3.38
N ARG A 78 -11.70 13.88 2.43
CA ARG A 78 -12.07 14.07 1.02
C ARG A 78 -11.82 12.85 0.15
N ARG A 79 -11.16 11.80 0.67
CA ARG A 79 -10.74 10.65 -0.14
C ARG A 79 -11.95 9.89 -0.67
N ASP A 80 -12.89 9.54 0.20
CA ASP A 80 -14.03 8.70 -0.20
C ASP A 80 -14.92 9.38 -1.24
N ALA A 81 -15.28 10.66 -0.99
CA ALA A 81 -16.08 11.44 -1.94
C ALA A 81 -15.39 11.58 -3.31
N MET A 82 -14.07 11.82 -3.32
CA MET A 82 -13.29 11.87 -4.56
C MET A 82 -13.27 10.52 -5.29
N MET A 83 -13.07 9.42 -4.54
CA MET A 83 -13.03 8.08 -5.11
C MET A 83 -14.36 7.66 -5.72
N VAL A 84 -15.49 7.99 -5.09
CA VAL A 84 -16.82 7.75 -5.65
C VAL A 84 -16.98 8.51 -6.96
N ARG A 85 -16.63 9.80 -7.00
CA ARG A 85 -16.73 10.62 -8.22
C ARG A 85 -15.87 10.07 -9.35
N LEU A 86 -14.59 9.78 -9.09
CA LEU A 86 -13.66 9.28 -10.12
C LEU A 86 -14.09 7.92 -10.68
N ARG A 87 -14.68 7.05 -9.85
CA ARG A 87 -15.20 5.75 -10.30
C ARG A 87 -16.46 5.93 -11.16
N GLY A 88 -17.33 6.89 -10.81
CA GLY A 88 -18.46 7.27 -11.65
C GLY A 88 -18.03 7.78 -13.02
N GLU A 89 -17.06 8.70 -13.05
CA GLU A 89 -16.50 9.24 -14.30
C GLU A 89 -15.87 8.14 -15.17
N TYR A 90 -15.22 7.15 -14.55
CA TYR A 90 -14.73 5.98 -15.28
C TYR A 90 -15.87 5.15 -15.87
N ALA A 91 -16.92 4.87 -15.10
CA ALA A 91 -18.08 4.11 -15.60
C ALA A 91 -18.77 4.84 -16.76
N ASP A 92 -18.95 6.15 -16.66
CA ASP A 92 -19.51 6.98 -17.73
C ASP A 92 -18.63 6.95 -18.99
N ALA A 93 -17.31 6.98 -18.82
CA ALA A 93 -16.37 6.84 -19.94
C ALA A 93 -16.46 5.45 -20.58
N VAL A 94 -16.58 4.37 -19.79
CA VAL A 94 -16.75 3.01 -20.32
C VAL A 94 -18.02 2.91 -21.15
N LEU A 95 -19.14 3.41 -20.62
CA LEU A 95 -20.42 3.47 -21.34
C LEU A 95 -20.27 4.18 -22.68
N LYS A 96 -19.63 5.36 -22.67
CA LYS A 96 -19.44 6.17 -23.87
C LYS A 96 -18.55 5.48 -24.92
N TYR A 97 -17.41 4.94 -24.51
CA TYR A 97 -16.37 4.49 -25.44
C TYR A 97 -16.45 3.01 -25.82
N PHE A 98 -17.27 2.21 -25.14
CA PHE A 98 -17.40 0.78 -25.43
C PHE A 98 -18.85 0.33 -25.63
N GLU A 99 -19.79 0.75 -24.78
CA GLU A 99 -21.18 0.26 -24.85
C GLU A 99 -22.03 1.03 -25.86
N CYS A 100 -21.89 2.35 -25.89
CA CYS A 100 -22.54 3.23 -26.86
C CYS A 100 -21.65 3.53 -28.07
N TYR A 101 -20.54 2.81 -28.23
CA TYR A 101 -19.63 3.00 -29.35
C TYR A 101 -20.26 2.54 -30.66
N ASP A 102 -20.33 3.44 -31.63
CA ASP A 102 -20.75 3.14 -32.99
C ASP A 102 -19.58 3.41 -33.95
N GLU A 103 -19.04 2.34 -34.53
CA GLU A 103 -17.91 2.41 -35.46
C GLU A 103 -18.23 3.24 -36.71
N ALA A 104 -19.49 3.29 -37.13
CA ALA A 104 -19.90 4.06 -38.30
C ALA A 104 -19.82 5.58 -38.06
N THR A 105 -19.94 6.01 -36.80
CA THR A 105 -19.86 7.43 -36.40
C THR A 105 -18.53 7.80 -35.72
N ALA A 106 -17.74 6.80 -35.34
CA ALA A 106 -16.45 6.99 -34.69
C ALA A 106 -15.46 7.75 -35.60
N SER A 107 -14.71 8.67 -35.02
CA SER A 107 -13.70 9.42 -35.75
C SER A 107 -12.56 8.50 -36.22
N LEU A 108 -11.88 8.88 -37.31
CA LEU A 108 -10.69 8.15 -37.76
C LEU A 108 -9.63 8.04 -36.64
N TYR A 109 -9.49 9.09 -35.82
CA TYR A 109 -8.56 9.11 -34.69
C TYR A 109 -8.90 8.04 -33.65
N ASP A 110 -10.17 7.95 -33.24
CA ASP A 110 -10.62 6.97 -32.24
C ASP A 110 -10.40 5.54 -32.74
N ARG A 111 -10.71 5.28 -34.01
CA ARG A 111 -10.50 3.98 -34.66
C ARG A 111 -9.02 3.60 -34.70
N THR A 112 -8.16 4.53 -35.11
CA THR A 112 -6.70 4.30 -35.14
C THR A 112 -6.16 4.03 -33.73
N MET A 113 -6.57 4.82 -32.73
CA MET A 113 -6.15 4.63 -31.34
C MET A 113 -6.59 3.26 -30.82
N PHE A 114 -7.86 2.89 -31.02
CA PHE A 114 -8.41 1.61 -30.59
C PHE A 114 -7.65 0.44 -31.21
N ASN A 115 -7.42 0.47 -32.53
CA ASN A 115 -6.69 -0.57 -33.24
C ASN A 115 -5.25 -0.72 -32.72
N GLN A 116 -4.56 0.39 -32.42
CA GLN A 116 -3.21 0.34 -31.86
C GLN A 116 -3.20 -0.31 -30.47
N ILE A 117 -4.13 0.08 -29.60
CA ILE A 117 -4.28 -0.53 -28.27
C ILE A 117 -4.56 -2.02 -28.39
N ALA A 118 -5.46 -2.43 -29.29
CA ALA A 118 -5.81 -3.84 -29.50
C ALA A 118 -4.63 -4.69 -29.98
N VAL A 119 -3.71 -4.09 -30.74
CA VAL A 119 -2.48 -4.75 -31.20
C VAL A 119 -1.41 -4.84 -30.10
N ASP A 120 -1.30 -3.82 -29.25
CA ASP A 120 -0.24 -3.77 -28.24
C ASP A 120 -0.62 -4.44 -26.92
N LEU A 121 -1.92 -4.55 -26.60
CA LEU A 121 -2.39 -5.19 -25.37
C LEU A 121 -1.90 -6.65 -25.24
N PRO A 122 -2.01 -7.52 -26.27
CA PRO A 122 -1.49 -8.90 -26.20
C PRO A 122 0.03 -9.00 -26.09
N ARG A 123 0.76 -7.93 -26.41
CA ARG A 123 2.23 -7.85 -26.30
C ARG A 123 2.70 -7.40 -24.92
N THR A 124 1.79 -6.95 -24.06
CA THR A 124 2.12 -6.40 -22.75
C THR A 124 2.20 -7.51 -21.72
N ASN A 125 3.40 -7.81 -21.22
CA ASN A 125 3.67 -8.95 -20.32
C ASN A 125 3.18 -10.30 -20.89
N PRO A 126 3.70 -10.76 -22.04
CA PRO A 126 3.18 -11.94 -22.74
C PRO A 126 3.42 -13.27 -22.00
N SER A 127 4.13 -13.25 -20.86
CA SER A 127 4.53 -14.41 -20.08
C SER A 127 3.92 -14.49 -18.67
N MET A 128 3.01 -13.57 -18.31
CA MET A 128 2.20 -13.65 -17.09
C MET A 128 0.96 -14.51 -17.33
#